data_AF-A0A526YDQ4-F1
#
_entry.id   AF-A0A526YDQ4-F1
#
_cell.length_a   1.000
_cell.length_b   1.000
_cell.length_c   1.000
_cell.angle_alpha   90.00
_cell.angle_beta   90.00
_cell.angle_gamma   90.00
#
_symmetry.space_group_name_H-M   'P 1'
#
loop_
_entity.id
_entity.type
_entity.pdbx_description
1 polymer ?
#
loop_
_entity_poly.entity_id
_entity_poly.type
_entity_poly.pdbx_seq_one_letter_code
_entity_poly.pdbx_strand_id
1 'polypeptide(L)'
;WWEGARASVKTVLDRVEGARENISAICVCGQMHGLVLLDAHGALTRDTAPLWNDKRTVDLVRRFEQANQPDSYLPESGNTPTPAWPGFKLQWVRDNDPAAYARSAVAIMPKDYINHRLTGEIAMDTGDASCSFLMNPERCRV
;
A
#
# COMPACT_ATOMS: atom_id res chain seq x y z
N TRP A 1 -2.09 -11.40 -6.49
CA TRP A 1 -2.90 -11.41 -5.25
C TRP A 1 -4.38 -11.66 -5.52
N TRP A 2 -5.02 -10.88 -6.39
CA TRP A 2 -6.45 -11.01 -6.67
C TRP A 2 -6.91 -12.43 -7.06
N GLU A 3 -6.22 -13.08 -8.00
CA GLU A 3 -6.57 -14.46 -8.38
C GLU A 3 -6.43 -15.45 -7.22
N GLY A 4 -5.42 -15.26 -6.36
CA GLY A 4 -5.27 -16.07 -5.15
C GLY A 4 -6.40 -15.86 -4.15
N ALA A 5 -6.81 -14.60 -3.93
CA ALA A 5 -7.96 -14.28 -3.07
C ALA A 5 -9.26 -14.91 -3.62
N ARG A 6 -9.52 -14.77 -4.93
CA ARG A 6 -10.68 -15.40 -5.59
C ARG A 6 -10.69 -16.91 -5.44
N ALA A 7 -9.55 -17.57 -5.71
CA ALA A 7 -9.42 -19.02 -5.62
C ALA A 7 -9.66 -19.52 -4.18
N SER A 8 -9.06 -18.85 -3.19
CA SER A 8 -9.22 -19.20 -1.78
C SER A 8 -10.66 -19.03 -1.30
N VAL A 9 -11.29 -17.88 -1.60
CA VAL A 9 -12.69 -17.63 -1.24
C VAL A 9 -13.60 -18.67 -1.89
N LYS A 10 -13.42 -18.94 -3.20
CA LYS A 10 -14.20 -19.98 -3.89
C LYS A 10 -14.03 -21.35 -3.24
N THR A 11 -12.81 -21.72 -2.87
CA THR A 11 -12.53 -23.00 -2.21
C THR A 11 -13.28 -23.14 -0.89
N VAL A 12 -13.38 -22.08 -0.09
CA VAL A 12 -14.13 -22.10 1.18
C VAL A 12 -15.64 -22.20 0.91
N LEU A 13 -16.15 -21.40 -0.02
CA LEU A 13 -17.58 -21.39 -0.37
C LEU A 13 -18.08 -22.73 -0.92
N ASP A 14 -17.23 -23.47 -1.61
CA ASP A 14 -17.58 -24.78 -2.16
C ASP A 14 -17.46 -25.93 -1.14
N ARG A 15 -16.71 -25.72 -0.04
CA ARG A 15 -16.49 -26.73 1.01
C ARG A 15 -17.46 -26.64 2.18
N VAL A 16 -18.06 -25.48 2.41
CA VAL A 16 -18.94 -25.23 3.55
C VAL A 16 -20.36 -25.03 3.03
N GLU A 17 -21.23 -25.99 3.33
CA GLU A 17 -22.65 -25.93 2.95
C GLU A 17 -23.33 -24.69 3.55
N GLY A 18 -24.11 -23.97 2.74
CA GLY A 18 -24.78 -22.74 3.15
C GLY A 18 -23.86 -21.53 3.38
N ALA A 19 -22.56 -21.61 3.07
CA ALA A 19 -21.65 -20.50 3.35
C ALA A 19 -21.98 -19.22 2.59
N ARG A 20 -22.50 -19.33 1.36
CA ARG A 20 -22.81 -18.17 0.51
C ARG A 20 -23.91 -17.30 1.11
N GLU A 21 -24.90 -17.95 1.72
CA GLU A 21 -26.07 -17.32 2.33
C GLU A 21 -25.78 -16.79 3.74
N ASN A 22 -24.74 -17.31 4.39
CA ASN A 22 -24.41 -17.02 5.79
C ASN A 22 -23.26 -16.01 5.98
N ILE A 23 -22.69 -15.45 4.91
CA ILE A 23 -21.64 -14.43 5.00
C ILE A 23 -22.26 -13.04 4.92
N SER A 24 -22.30 -12.34 6.05
CA SER A 24 -22.82 -10.96 6.13
C SER A 24 -21.76 -9.89 5.87
N ALA A 25 -20.47 -10.21 6.01
CA ALA A 25 -19.38 -9.25 5.87
C ALA A 25 -18.06 -9.93 5.48
N ILE A 26 -17.17 -9.16 4.87
CA ILE A 26 -15.80 -9.56 4.54
C ILE A 26 -14.83 -8.48 5.06
N CYS A 27 -13.71 -8.92 5.62
CA CYS A 27 -12.59 -8.06 6.00
C CYS A 27 -11.31 -8.63 5.39
N VAL A 28 -10.49 -7.75 4.82
CA VAL A 28 -9.22 -8.14 4.21
C VAL A 28 -8.07 -7.69 5.08
N CYS A 29 -7.24 -8.66 5.48
CA CYS A 29 -5.92 -8.41 6.06
C CYS A 29 -4.85 -8.81 5.03
N GLY A 30 -3.71 -8.12 5.05
CA GLY A 30 -2.61 -8.40 4.15
C GLY A 30 -1.31 -7.77 4.64
N GLN A 31 -0.22 -8.11 3.97
CA GLN A 31 1.07 -7.50 4.26
C GLN A 31 1.03 -5.98 4.05
N MET A 32 1.60 -5.25 5.01
CA MET A 32 1.73 -3.79 4.98
C MET A 32 2.92 -3.35 4.11
N HIS A 33 3.06 -2.04 3.92
CA HIS A 33 4.21 -1.35 3.31
C HIS A 33 4.50 -1.66 1.83
N GLY A 34 3.72 -2.52 1.17
CA GLY A 34 3.77 -2.66 -0.28
C GLY A 34 3.31 -1.38 -0.96
N LEU A 35 3.85 -1.08 -2.15
CA LEU A 35 3.39 0.05 -2.97
C LEU A 35 2.64 -0.45 -4.20
N VAL A 36 1.34 -0.19 -4.24
CA VAL A 36 0.48 -0.41 -5.40
C VAL A 36 0.06 0.94 -5.96
N LEU A 37 0.20 1.11 -7.27
CA LEU A 37 -0.12 2.36 -7.96
C LEU A 37 -1.28 2.14 -8.92
N LEU A 38 -2.27 3.02 -8.82
CA LEU A 38 -3.46 3.03 -9.67
C LEU A 38 -3.57 4.37 -10.41
N ASP A 39 -4.10 4.34 -11.63
CA ASP A 39 -4.50 5.54 -12.35
C ASP A 39 -5.87 6.05 -11.90
N ALA A 40 -6.33 7.16 -12.49
CA ALA A 40 -7.60 7.79 -12.16
C ALA A 40 -8.85 6.91 -12.42
N HIS A 41 -8.68 5.81 -13.16
CA HIS A 41 -9.74 4.83 -13.42
C HIS A 41 -9.62 3.58 -12.54
N GLY A 42 -8.69 3.58 -11.58
CA GLY A 42 -8.46 2.46 -10.68
C GLY A 42 -7.72 1.28 -11.34
N ALA A 43 -7.09 1.50 -12.51
CA ALA A 43 -6.29 0.48 -13.18
C ALA A 43 -4.82 0.56 -12.74
N LEU A 44 -4.13 -0.59 -12.69
CA LEU A 44 -2.73 -0.66 -12.32
C LEU A 44 -1.87 0.14 -13.31
N THR A 45 -0.95 0.95 -12.79
CA THR A 45 0.04 1.68 -13.63
C THR A 45 1.35 0.91 -13.80
N ARG A 46 1.55 -0.15 -13.00
CA ARG A 46 2.69 -1.07 -13.04
C ARG A 46 2.26 -2.51 -12.77
N ASP A 47 2.96 -3.43 -13.40
CA ASP A 47 2.72 -4.88 -13.25
C ASP A 47 3.28 -5.46 -11.93
N THR A 48 4.23 -4.76 -11.31
CA THR A 48 4.90 -5.22 -10.08
C THR A 48 4.86 -4.16 -8.98
N ALA A 49 4.61 -4.64 -7.76
CA ALA A 49 4.60 -3.85 -6.54
C ALA A 49 5.83 -4.19 -5.69
N PRO A 50 6.66 -3.22 -5.28
CA PRO A 50 7.71 -3.42 -4.28
C PRO A 50 7.09 -3.86 -2.94
N LEU A 51 7.55 -5.00 -2.40
CA LEU A 51 7.01 -5.58 -1.17
C LEU A 51 7.64 -4.98 0.10
N TRP A 52 7.12 -5.34 1.28
CA TRP A 52 7.63 -4.86 2.58
C TRP A 52 9.12 -5.15 2.81
N ASN A 53 9.62 -6.25 2.27
CA ASN A 53 11.02 -6.68 2.38
C ASN A 53 11.92 -6.18 1.22
N ASP A 54 11.37 -5.36 0.32
CA ASP A 54 12.14 -4.75 -0.76
C ASP A 54 13.09 -3.67 -0.21
N LYS A 55 14.38 -3.79 -0.55
CA LYS A 55 15.45 -2.92 -0.04
C LYS A 55 16.05 -1.99 -1.09
N ARG A 56 15.43 -1.84 -2.28
CA ARG A 56 15.96 -0.98 -3.36
C ARG A 56 16.09 0.50 -2.97
N THR A 57 15.43 0.91 -1.90
CA THR A 57 15.35 2.29 -1.42
C THR A 57 16.32 2.60 -0.28
N VAL A 58 17.21 1.67 0.09
CA VAL A 58 18.21 1.87 1.17
C VAL A 58 19.00 3.16 1.00
N ASP A 59 19.47 3.46 -0.21
CA ASP A 59 20.27 4.67 -0.44
C ASP A 59 19.42 5.95 -0.48
N LEU A 60 18.09 5.85 -0.71
CA LEU A 60 17.18 6.99 -0.54
C LEU A 60 17.02 7.32 0.94
N VAL A 61 16.83 6.29 1.77
CA VAL A 61 16.71 6.43 3.23
C VAL A 61 17.99 7.03 3.82
N ARG A 62 19.17 6.49 3.47
CA ARG A 62 20.45 7.04 3.94
C ARG A 62 20.63 8.52 3.59
N ARG A 63 20.29 8.90 2.35
CA ARG A 63 20.36 10.31 1.93
C ARG A 63 19.36 11.18 2.68
N PHE A 64 18.16 10.67 2.94
CA PHE A 64 17.17 11.37 3.74
C PHE A 64 17.67 11.60 5.18
N GLU A 65 18.21 10.57 5.83
CA GLU A 65 18.76 10.67 7.19
C GLU A 65 19.98 11.60 7.27
N GLN A 66 20.83 11.63 6.23
CA GLN A 66 21.96 12.57 6.17
C GLN A 66 21.52 14.03 6.01
N ALA A 67 20.39 14.27 5.32
CA ALA A 67 19.90 15.60 5.03
C ALA A 67 18.93 16.15 6.09
N ASN A 68 18.34 15.30 6.92
CA ASN A 68 17.26 15.68 7.85
C ASN A 68 17.57 15.18 9.26
N GLN A 69 17.46 16.08 10.24
CA GLN A 69 17.58 15.70 11.65
C GLN A 69 16.27 15.04 12.12
N PRO A 70 16.31 14.07 13.06
CA PRO A 70 15.10 13.40 13.55
C PRO A 70 13.96 14.34 13.96
N ASP A 71 14.29 15.43 14.65
CA ASP A 71 13.32 16.42 15.12
C ASP A 71 12.59 17.15 13.98
N SER A 72 13.12 17.13 12.75
CA SER A 72 12.49 17.77 11.59
C SER A 72 11.41 16.91 10.93
N TYR A 73 11.35 15.61 11.21
CA TYR A 73 10.38 14.71 10.56
C TYR A 73 9.61 13.82 11.54
N LEU A 74 10.17 13.43 12.69
CA LEU A 74 9.50 12.52 13.62
C LEU A 74 8.14 13.04 14.14
N PRO A 75 7.97 14.33 14.46
CA PRO A 75 6.67 14.85 14.88
C PRO A 75 5.59 14.71 13.79
N GLU A 76 6.00 14.75 12.52
CA GLU A 76 5.09 14.62 11.39
C GLU A 76 4.89 13.16 10.99
N SER A 77 5.95 12.33 10.92
CA SER A 77 5.84 10.94 10.42
C SER A 77 5.43 9.93 11.49
N GLY A 78 5.69 10.22 12.77
CA GLY A 78 5.56 9.27 13.89
C GLY A 78 6.49 8.04 13.80
N ASN A 79 7.39 8.00 12.80
CA ASN A 79 8.18 6.81 12.46
C ASN A 79 9.59 7.20 12.04
N THR A 80 10.58 6.37 12.33
CA THR A 80 11.92 6.48 11.71
C THR A 80 11.86 6.10 10.23
N PRO A 81 12.69 6.67 9.36
CA PRO A 81 12.70 6.32 7.95
C PRO A 81 13.24 4.88 7.77
N THR A 82 12.62 4.10 6.87
CA THR A 82 13.09 2.75 6.53
C THR A 82 12.76 2.42 5.07
N PRO A 83 13.54 1.54 4.42
CA PRO A 83 13.30 1.13 3.03
C PRO A 83 11.91 0.50 2.81
N ALA A 84 11.32 -0.04 3.89
CA ALA A 84 10.00 -0.62 3.85
C ALA A 84 8.92 0.41 3.47
N TRP A 85 9.07 1.69 3.82
CA TRP A 85 7.99 2.66 3.67
C TRP A 85 7.60 2.94 2.20
N PRO A 86 6.29 2.92 1.86
CA PRO A 86 5.77 3.31 0.56
C PRO A 86 6.27 4.67 0.06
N GLY A 87 6.47 5.66 0.93
CA GLY A 87 6.98 6.98 0.54
C GLY A 87 8.33 6.92 -0.20
N PHE A 88 9.29 6.16 0.33
CA PHE A 88 10.58 5.97 -0.35
C PHE A 88 10.47 5.12 -1.60
N LYS A 89 9.54 4.16 -1.64
CA LYS A 89 9.26 3.36 -2.84
C LYS A 89 8.64 4.21 -3.94
N LEU A 90 7.78 5.15 -3.57
CA LEU A 90 7.13 6.09 -4.48
C LEU A 90 8.17 7.03 -5.08
N GLN A 91 9.09 7.54 -4.26
CA GLN A 91 10.26 8.29 -4.73
C GLN A 91 11.09 7.47 -5.72
N TRP A 92 11.37 6.20 -5.42
CA TRP A 92 12.13 5.34 -6.33
C TRP A 92 11.40 5.12 -7.66
N VAL A 93 10.08 4.90 -7.63
CA VAL A 93 9.28 4.74 -8.86
C VAL A 93 9.28 6.02 -9.68
N ARG A 94 9.15 7.20 -9.07
CA ARG A 94 9.31 8.49 -9.77
C ARG A 94 10.63 8.57 -10.54
N ASP A 95 11.72 8.13 -9.91
CA ASP A 95 13.07 8.28 -10.47
C ASP A 95 13.43 7.17 -11.49
N ASN A 96 12.83 5.97 -11.39
CA ASN A 96 13.22 4.79 -12.19
C ASN A 96 12.14 4.30 -13.17
N ASP A 97 10.88 4.66 -12.95
CA ASP A 97 9.74 4.39 -13.83
C ASP A 97 8.81 5.61 -13.87
N PRO A 98 9.29 6.73 -14.46
CA PRO A 98 8.57 7.99 -14.46
C PRO A 98 7.25 7.92 -15.25
N ALA A 99 7.14 7.03 -16.23
CA ALA A 99 5.92 6.83 -17.02
C ALA A 99 4.80 6.24 -16.15
N ALA A 100 5.11 5.23 -15.33
CA ALA A 100 4.14 4.70 -14.38
C ALA A 100 3.78 5.73 -13.31
N TYR A 101 4.77 6.44 -12.76
CA TYR A 101 4.54 7.49 -11.76
C TYR A 101 3.60 8.57 -12.29
N ALA A 102 3.86 9.10 -13.50
CA ALA A 102 3.06 10.15 -14.11
C ALA A 102 1.60 9.73 -14.41
N ARG A 103 1.37 8.45 -14.70
CA ARG A 103 0.01 7.91 -14.88
C ARG A 103 -0.73 7.65 -13.57
N SER A 104 -0.02 7.62 -12.44
CA SER A 104 -0.60 7.22 -11.16
C SER A 104 -1.36 8.38 -10.52
N ALA A 105 -2.61 8.13 -10.15
CA ALA A 105 -3.42 9.06 -9.37
C ALA A 105 -3.44 8.68 -7.88
N VAL A 106 -3.22 7.40 -7.57
CA VAL A 106 -3.41 6.83 -6.23
C VAL A 106 -2.26 5.89 -5.89
N ALA A 107 -1.80 5.96 -4.64
CA ALA A 107 -0.89 5.00 -4.03
C ALA A 107 -1.57 4.30 -2.84
N ILE A 108 -1.68 2.98 -2.91
CA ILE A 108 -2.33 2.15 -1.87
C ILE A 108 -1.50 0.92 -1.51
N MET A 109 -1.87 0.21 -0.43
CA MET A 109 -1.19 -1.00 0.00
C MET A 109 -1.87 -2.28 -0.54
N PRO A 110 -1.23 -3.46 -0.45
CA PRO A 110 -1.75 -4.69 -1.03
C PRO A 110 -3.17 -5.09 -0.60
N LYS A 111 -3.53 -4.90 0.67
CA LYS A 111 -4.89 -5.21 1.14
C LYS A 111 -5.94 -4.25 0.58
N ASP A 112 -5.58 -2.98 0.44
CA ASP A 112 -6.47 -1.95 -0.09
C ASP A 112 -6.76 -2.20 -1.56
N TYR A 113 -5.78 -2.72 -2.31
CA TYR A 113 -6.03 -3.15 -3.69
C TYR A 113 -7.04 -4.29 -3.76
N ILE A 114 -7.01 -5.24 -2.83
CA ILE A 114 -8.05 -6.30 -2.78
C ILE A 114 -9.40 -5.70 -2.41
N ASN A 115 -9.46 -4.78 -1.44
CA ASN A 115 -10.70 -4.06 -1.11
C ASN A 115 -11.26 -3.33 -2.34
N HIS A 116 -10.44 -2.53 -3.03
CA HIS A 116 -10.82 -1.86 -4.29
C HIS A 116 -11.35 -2.84 -5.33
N ARG A 117 -10.73 -4.02 -5.48
CA ARG A 117 -11.22 -5.06 -6.40
C ARG A 117 -12.55 -5.68 -5.98
N LEU A 118 -12.88 -5.68 -4.68
CA LEU A 118 -14.14 -6.18 -4.14
C LEU A 118 -15.26 -5.15 -4.19
N THR A 119 -14.95 -3.87 -3.94
CA THR A 119 -15.94 -2.82 -3.69
C THR A 119 -15.98 -1.73 -4.75
N GLY A 120 -14.91 -1.56 -5.53
CA GLY A 120 -14.70 -0.39 -6.40
C GLY A 120 -14.23 0.87 -5.66
N GLU A 121 -14.13 0.82 -4.34
CA GLU A 121 -13.77 1.96 -3.49
C GLU A 121 -12.26 1.99 -3.20
N ILE A 122 -11.68 3.17 -3.33
CA ILE A 122 -10.28 3.43 -2.97
C ILE A 122 -10.24 3.99 -1.55
N ALA A 123 -9.80 3.16 -0.61
CA ALA A 123 -9.62 3.54 0.78
C ALA A 123 -8.42 2.83 1.40
N MET A 124 -7.81 3.45 2.40
CA MET A 124 -6.76 2.90 3.25
C MET A 124 -7.11 3.24 4.68
N ASP A 125 -6.97 2.27 5.60
CA ASP A 125 -7.17 2.55 7.03
C ASP A 125 -5.99 3.32 7.62
N THR A 126 -6.22 3.96 8.76
CA THR A 126 -5.21 4.81 9.42
C THR A 126 -3.98 4.03 9.90
N GLY A 127 -4.11 2.73 10.18
CA GLY A 127 -2.98 1.88 10.55
C GLY A 127 -1.99 1.75 9.40
N ASP A 128 -2.44 1.30 8.23
CA ASP A 128 -1.61 1.23 7.02
C ASP A 128 -1.08 2.62 6.63
N ALA A 129 -1.94 3.63 6.60
CA ALA A 129 -1.57 4.97 6.17
C ALA A 129 -0.50 5.60 7.08
N SER A 130 -0.55 5.36 8.40
CA SER A 130 0.48 5.81 9.34
C SER A 130 1.87 5.21 9.07
N CYS A 131 1.92 4.01 8.46
CA CYS A 131 3.15 3.34 8.07
C CYS A 131 3.54 3.59 6.60
N SER A 132 3.07 4.69 6.01
CA SER A 132 3.41 5.10 4.65
C SER A 132 4.63 6.01 4.56
N PHE A 133 4.96 6.71 5.65
CA PHE A 133 5.86 7.87 5.68
C PHE A 133 5.39 9.03 4.76
N LEU A 134 4.08 9.10 4.52
CA LEU A 134 3.41 10.15 3.74
C LEU A 134 2.24 10.78 4.51
N MET A 135 1.86 10.23 5.66
CA MET A 135 0.73 10.70 6.47
C MET A 135 1.24 11.16 7.82
N ASN A 136 0.70 12.29 8.31
CA ASN A 136 0.76 12.65 9.71
C ASN A 136 -0.28 11.85 10.52
N PRO A 137 0.16 10.95 11.43
CA PRO A 137 -0.74 10.08 12.17
C PRO A 137 -1.53 10.80 13.27
N GLU A 138 -1.01 11.90 13.82
CA GLU A 138 -1.71 12.72 14.82
C GLU A 138 -2.91 13.44 14.20
N ARG A 139 -2.74 13.97 12.98
CA ARG A 139 -3.76 14.76 12.28
C ARG A 139 -4.62 13.94 11.31
N CYS A 140 -4.23 12.70 11.05
CA CYS A 140 -4.80 11.84 10.03
C CYS A 140 -4.87 12.48 8.63
N ARG A 141 -3.76 13.09 8.18
CA ARG A 141 -3.66 13.78 6.88
C ARG A 141 -2.41 13.36 6.12
N VAL A 142 -2.55 13.19 4.80
CA VAL A 142 -1.46 13.00 3.83
C VAL A 142 -0.95 14.35 3.36
#